data_AF-A0A2D6ELS8-F1
#
_entry.id   AF-A0A2D6ELS8-F1
#
_cell.length_a   1.000
_cell.length_b   1.000
_cell.length_c   1.000
_cell.angle_alpha   90.00
_cell.angle_beta   90.00
_cell.angle_gamma   90.00
#
_symmetry.space_group_name_H-M   'P 1'
#
loop_
_entity.id
_entity.type
_entity.pdbx_description
1 polymer ?
#
loop_
_entity_poly.entity_id
_entity_poly.type
_entity_poly.pdbx_seq_one_letter_code
_entity_poly.pdbx_strand_id
1 'polypeptide(L)'
;MNKRYFEPVHPIELKFGDVPPKNNILAQRFNSYIRLLKSNKLQNEAQVLINLRIARSNYLKVVAHNSNRKNGKPKAKGPYTTSFKKAKNAALKLAKSFEEDPNYPLLCSPRVITDYLSIECTAVGY
;
A
#
# COMPACT_ATOMS: atom_id res chain seq x y z
N MET A 1 -22.63 -6.07 25.48
CA MET A 1 -22.25 -5.92 24.06
C MET A 1 -20.74 -5.72 23.98
N ASN A 2 -20.01 -6.69 23.40
CA ASN A 2 -18.56 -6.80 23.54
C ASN A 2 -17.84 -5.85 22.57
N LYS A 3 -17.38 -4.70 23.07
CA LYS A 3 -16.62 -3.70 22.32
C LYS A 3 -15.15 -4.13 22.22
N ARG A 4 -14.86 -5.13 21.37
CA ARG A 4 -13.50 -5.29 20.82
C ARG A 4 -13.30 -4.21 19.77
N TYR A 5 -13.05 -2.99 20.24
CA TYR A 5 -12.60 -1.91 19.38
C TYR A 5 -11.37 -2.41 18.61
N PHE A 6 -11.48 -2.38 17.29
CA PHE A 6 -10.31 -2.40 16.42
C PHE A 6 -9.43 -1.23 16.85
N GLU A 7 -8.37 -1.51 17.61
CA GLU A 7 -7.33 -0.51 17.82
C GLU A 7 -6.81 -0.08 16.44
N PRO A 8 -6.79 1.22 16.14
CA PRO A 8 -6.09 1.71 14.98
C PRO A 8 -4.64 1.24 15.11
N VAL A 9 -4.15 0.48 14.14
CA VAL A 9 -2.74 0.12 14.08
C VAL A 9 -1.96 1.43 13.96
N HIS A 10 -1.37 1.89 15.06
CA HIS A 10 -0.57 3.10 15.08
C HIS A 10 0.57 2.93 14.06
N PRO A 11 0.68 3.80 13.04
CA PRO A 11 1.78 3.73 12.10
C PRO A 11 3.07 3.98 12.89
N ILE A 12 3.97 3.00 12.89
CA ILE A 12 5.33 3.17 13.40
C ILE A 12 6.03 4.16 12.47
N GLU A 13 6.13 5.42 12.87
CA GLU A 13 6.93 6.43 12.16
C GLU A 13 8.42 6.23 12.48
N LEU A 14 9.14 5.62 11.54
CA LEU A 14 10.60 5.63 11.55
C LEU A 14 11.11 6.88 10.83
N LYS A 15 11.68 7.83 11.59
CA LYS A 15 12.40 9.00 11.04
C LYS A 15 13.84 8.61 10.68
N PHE A 16 14.11 8.34 9.40
CA PHE A 16 15.47 8.30 8.86
C PHE A 16 15.49 8.63 7.37
N GLY A 17 16.46 9.50 7.01
CA GLY A 17 17.12 9.74 5.72
C GLY A 17 16.27 9.88 4.46
N ASP A 18 16.40 11.00 3.76
CA ASP A 18 15.76 11.31 2.48
C ASP A 18 16.00 10.21 1.44
N VAL A 19 15.05 9.27 1.34
CA VAL A 19 14.94 8.39 0.19
C VAL A 19 14.51 9.29 -0.97
N PRO A 20 15.33 9.46 -2.02
CA PRO A 20 14.99 10.35 -3.10
C PRO A 20 13.66 9.91 -3.69
N PRO A 21 12.69 10.82 -3.90
CA PRO A 21 11.44 10.48 -4.54
C PRO A 21 11.80 10.04 -5.96
N LYS A 22 11.85 8.74 -6.22
CA LYS A 22 11.79 8.26 -7.59
C LYS A 22 10.50 8.83 -8.16
N ASN A 23 10.63 9.76 -9.10
CA ASN A 23 9.56 10.41 -9.85
C ASN A 23 8.83 9.37 -10.70
N ASN A 24 8.18 8.41 -10.03
CA ASN A 24 7.44 7.35 -10.69
C ASN A 24 6.03 7.89 -10.93
N ILE A 25 5.71 8.07 -12.21
CA ILE A 25 4.40 8.54 -12.67
C ILE A 25 3.25 7.71 -12.08
N LEU A 26 3.51 6.43 -11.78
CA LEU A 26 2.56 5.52 -11.13
C LEU A 26 2.33 5.86 -9.66
N ALA A 27 3.39 6.22 -8.92
CA ALA A 27 3.25 6.68 -7.53
C ALA A 27 2.50 8.02 -7.46
N GLN A 28 2.72 8.91 -8.43
CA GLN A 28 1.97 10.16 -8.55
C GLN A 28 0.49 9.90 -8.88
N ARG A 29 0.20 9.02 -9.84
CA ARG A 29 -1.17 8.58 -10.16
C ARG A 29 -1.86 7.96 -8.96
N PHE A 30 -1.18 7.07 -8.23
CA PHE A 30 -1.70 6.46 -7.02
C PHE A 30 -2.00 7.49 -5.91
N ASN A 31 -1.13 8.49 -5.71
CA ASN A 31 -1.36 9.57 -4.75
C ASN A 31 -2.51 10.49 -5.17
N SER A 32 -2.63 10.81 -6.46
CA SER A 32 -3.77 11.57 -6.98
C SER A 32 -5.08 10.80 -6.82
N TYR A 33 -5.05 9.48 -6.99
CA TYR A 33 -6.20 8.62 -6.74
C TYR A 33 -6.62 8.61 -5.27
N ILE A 34 -5.67 8.49 -4.33
CA ILE A 34 -5.96 8.64 -2.89
C ILE A 34 -6.64 9.99 -2.60
N ARG A 35 -6.16 11.08 -3.21
CA ARG A 35 -6.77 12.41 -3.05
C ARG A 35 -8.20 12.44 -3.59
N LEU A 36 -8.44 11.85 -4.76
CA LEU A 36 -9.78 11.76 -5.34
C LEU A 36 -10.74 10.97 -4.45
N LEU A 37 -10.32 9.83 -3.90
CA LEU A 37 -11.14 9.04 -2.97
C LEU A 37 -11.56 9.88 -1.76
N LYS A 38 -10.64 10.64 -1.17
CA LYS A 38 -10.95 11.54 -0.06
C LYS A 38 -11.95 12.62 -0.44
N SER A 39 -11.79 13.25 -1.61
CA SER A 39 -12.73 14.26 -2.13
C SER A 39 -14.13 13.70 -2.37
N ASN A 40 -14.24 12.40 -2.69
CA ASN A 40 -15.52 11.71 -2.88
C ASN A 40 -16.06 11.04 -1.60
N LYS A 41 -15.57 11.45 -0.41
CA LYS A 41 -15.99 10.90 0.90
C LYS A 41 -15.70 9.40 1.11
N LEU A 42 -14.84 8.80 0.29
CA LEU A 42 -14.38 7.41 0.39
C LEU A 42 -13.14 7.31 1.31
N GLN A 43 -13.30 7.71 2.57
CA GLN A 43 -12.19 7.80 3.52
C GLN A 43 -11.59 6.43 3.90
N ASN A 44 -12.43 5.40 4.00
CA ASN A 44 -11.98 4.06 4.38
C ASN A 44 -11.09 3.45 3.29
N GLU A 45 -11.51 3.61 2.05
CA GLU A 45 -10.84 3.15 0.84
C GLU A 45 -9.53 3.89 0.64
N ALA A 46 -9.56 5.23 0.82
CA ALA A 46 -8.35 6.03 0.84
C ALA A 46 -7.36 5.55 1.92
N GLN A 47 -7.84 5.21 3.12
CA GLN A 47 -6.99 4.73 4.21
C GLN A 47 -6.35 3.37 3.90
N VAL A 48 -7.07 2.45 3.25
CA VAL A 48 -6.50 1.17 2.78
C VAL A 48 -5.33 1.42 1.84
N LEU A 49 -5.45 2.35 0.90
CA LEU A 49 -4.39 2.67 -0.06
C LEU A 49 -3.21 3.42 0.59
N ILE A 50 -3.47 4.30 1.56
CA ILE A 50 -2.43 4.94 2.38
C ILE A 50 -1.64 3.89 3.15
N ASN A 51 -2.33 2.93 3.77
CA ASN A 51 -1.69 1.83 4.52
C ASN A 51 -0.79 0.98 3.61
N LEU A 52 -1.24 0.68 2.39
CA LEU A 52 -0.41 0.01 1.39
C LEU A 52 0.86 0.81 1.08
N ARG A 53 0.73 2.11 0.83
CA ARG A 53 1.86 2.99 0.54
C ARG A 53 2.89 3.00 1.67
N ILE A 54 2.43 3.17 2.91
CA ILE A 54 3.28 3.19 4.10
C ILE A 54 3.96 1.83 4.29
N ALA A 55 3.20 0.73 4.22
CA ALA A 55 3.73 -0.62 4.40
C ALA A 55 4.78 -0.96 3.34
N ARG A 56 4.57 -0.54 2.09
CA ARG A 56 5.56 -0.68 1.02
C ARG A 56 6.83 0.10 1.31
N SER A 57 6.72 1.39 1.65
CA SER A 57 7.88 2.23 1.96
C SER A 57 8.69 1.65 3.12
N ASN A 58 8.02 1.18 4.17
CA ASN A 58 8.69 0.54 5.30
C ASN A 58 9.37 -0.77 4.89
N TYR A 59 8.72 -1.59 4.06
CA TYR A 59 9.33 -2.81 3.52
C TYR A 59 10.61 -2.50 2.73
N LEU A 60 10.54 -1.56 1.77
CA LEU A 60 11.68 -1.17 0.93
C LEU A 60 12.83 -0.57 1.74
N LYS A 61 12.52 0.27 2.74
CA LYS A 61 13.52 0.81 3.67
C LYS A 61 14.26 -0.33 4.38
N VAL A 62 13.53 -1.30 4.93
CA VAL A 62 14.17 -2.44 5.59
C VAL A 62 14.98 -3.28 4.60
N VAL A 63 14.47 -3.54 3.39
CA VAL A 63 15.23 -4.27 2.36
C VAL A 63 16.53 -3.56 1.99
N ALA A 64 16.52 -2.24 1.84
CA ALA A 64 17.71 -1.46 1.48
C ALA A 64 18.83 -1.52 2.52
N HIS A 65 18.47 -1.70 3.81
CA HIS A 65 19.42 -1.74 4.93
C HIS A 65 19.65 -3.15 5.50
N ASN A 66 19.11 -4.20 4.87
CA ASN A 66 19.18 -5.57 5.40
C ASN A 66 20.02 -6.46 4.46
N SER A 67 21.06 -7.09 5.01
CA SER A 67 21.91 -8.06 4.30
C SER A 67 21.24 -9.43 4.14
N ASN A 68 20.13 -9.68 4.84
CA ASN A 68 19.42 -10.94 4.77
C ASN A 68 18.77 -11.14 3.39
N ARG A 69 19.26 -12.17 2.69
CA ARG A 69 18.74 -12.62 1.40
C ARG A 69 17.97 -13.93 1.58
N LYS A 70 16.84 -14.05 0.90
CA LYS A 70 16.14 -15.34 0.72
C LYS A 70 16.08 -15.61 -0.78
N ASN A 71 16.55 -16.77 -1.22
CA ASN A 71 16.65 -17.13 -2.65
C ASN A 71 17.39 -16.06 -3.49
N GLY A 72 18.50 -15.51 -2.96
CA GLY A 72 19.28 -14.49 -3.64
C GLY A 72 18.69 -13.07 -3.65
N LYS A 73 17.43 -12.88 -3.22
CA LYS A 73 16.77 -11.57 -3.16
C LYS A 73 16.78 -10.99 -1.74
N PRO A 74 17.11 -9.70 -1.55
CA PRO A 74 17.08 -9.07 -0.23
C PRO A 74 15.65 -8.99 0.29
N LYS A 75 15.45 -9.35 1.56
CA LYS A 75 14.12 -9.50 2.15
C LYS A 75 14.00 -8.76 3.49
N ALA A 76 12.88 -8.08 3.71
CA ALA A 76 12.62 -7.43 4.99
C ALA A 76 12.39 -8.46 6.11
N LYS A 77 12.69 -8.08 7.37
CA LYS A 77 12.38 -8.90 8.55
C LYS A 77 10.88 -9.19 8.67
N GLY A 78 10.54 -10.32 9.30
CA GLY A 78 9.19 -10.89 9.44
C GLY A 78 8.03 -9.88 9.59
N PRO A 79 8.02 -8.98 10.58
CA PRO A 79 6.90 -8.06 10.81
C PRO A 79 6.61 -7.12 9.64
N TYR A 80 7.63 -6.64 8.93
CA TYR A 80 7.47 -5.78 7.76
C TYR A 80 6.95 -6.54 6.55
N THR A 81 7.37 -7.81 6.40
CA THR A 81 6.82 -8.70 5.37
C THR A 81 5.34 -9.00 5.62
N THR A 82 4.96 -9.30 6.87
CA THR A 82 3.58 -9.59 7.24
C THR A 82 2.68 -8.38 7.09
N SER A 83 3.11 -7.20 7.56
CA SER A 83 2.37 -5.95 7.43
C SER A 83 2.14 -5.59 5.95
N PHE A 84 3.17 -5.71 5.12
CA PHE A 84 3.05 -5.49 3.68
C PHE A 84 2.09 -6.48 3.02
N LYS A 85 2.17 -7.78 3.34
CA LYS A 85 1.24 -8.80 2.80
C LYS A 85 -0.21 -8.49 3.19
N LYS A 86 -0.45 -8.07 4.43
CA LYS A 86 -1.79 -7.69 4.91
C LYS A 86 -2.33 -6.49 4.15
N ALA A 87 -1.52 -5.45 3.98
CA ALA A 87 -1.91 -4.25 3.24
C ALA A 87 -2.15 -4.53 1.74
N LYS A 88 -1.29 -5.37 1.12
CA LYS A 88 -1.44 -5.83 -0.27
C LYS A 88 -2.79 -6.54 -0.47
N ASN A 89 -3.12 -7.49 0.41
CA ASN A 89 -4.37 -8.23 0.34
C ASN A 89 -5.60 -7.34 0.53
N ALA A 90 -5.53 -6.34 1.43
CA ALA A 90 -6.62 -5.38 1.62
C ALA A 90 -6.84 -4.53 0.37
N ALA A 91 -5.76 -4.03 -0.26
CA ALA A 91 -5.84 -3.26 -1.49
C ALA A 91 -6.34 -4.09 -2.69
N LEU A 92 -5.96 -5.37 -2.78
CA LEU A 92 -6.49 -6.30 -3.79
C LEU A 92 -8.00 -6.50 -3.65
N LYS A 93 -8.47 -6.72 -2.41
CA LYS A 93 -9.91 -6.84 -2.12
C LYS A 93 -10.66 -5.56 -2.50
N LEU A 94 -10.08 -4.40 -2.18
CA LEU A 94 -10.64 -3.10 -2.52
C LEU A 94 -10.72 -2.87 -4.05
N ALA A 95 -9.67 -3.22 -4.78
CA ALA A 95 -9.68 -3.13 -6.24
C ALA A 95 -10.80 -3.98 -6.85
N LYS A 96 -10.94 -5.23 -6.36
CA LYS A 96 -12.00 -6.14 -6.81
C LYS A 96 -13.39 -5.60 -6.47
N SER A 97 -13.61 -5.06 -5.27
CA SER A 97 -14.91 -4.48 -4.92
C SER A 97 -15.29 -3.28 -5.79
N PHE A 98 -14.32 -2.49 -6.26
CA PHE A 98 -14.57 -1.39 -7.18
C PHE A 98 -14.85 -1.85 -8.62
N GLU A 99 -14.26 -2.97 -9.04
CA GLU A 99 -14.60 -3.59 -10.34
C GLU A 99 -16.01 -4.20 -10.34
N GLU A 100 -16.45 -4.71 -9.19
CA GLU A 100 -17.76 -5.36 -9.02
C GLU A 100 -18.90 -4.36 -8.70
N ASP A 101 -18.59 -3.12 -8.32
CA ASP A 101 -19.59 -2.10 -7.99
C ASP A 101 -20.02 -1.30 -9.24
N PRO A 102 -21.26 -1.51 -9.75
CA PRO A 102 -21.76 -0.84 -10.94
C PRO A 102 -22.01 0.65 -10.75
N ASN A 103 -22.09 1.12 -9.50
CA ASN A 103 -22.29 2.52 -9.15
C ASN A 103 -20.98 3.21 -8.74
N TYR A 104 -19.86 2.48 -8.76
CA TYR A 104 -18.58 3.07 -8.44
C TYR A 104 -18.32 4.21 -9.43
N PRO A 105 -18.08 5.44 -8.95
CA PRO A 105 -17.87 6.57 -9.85
C PRO A 105 -16.65 6.26 -10.72
N LEU A 106 -16.92 5.96 -12.00
CA LEU A 106 -15.96 5.63 -13.07
C LEU A 106 -14.86 6.68 -13.28
N LEU A 107 -14.90 7.77 -12.50
CA LEU A 107 -13.96 8.88 -12.49
C LEU A 107 -12.52 8.46 -12.17
N CYS A 108 -12.28 7.25 -11.65
CA CYS A 108 -10.94 6.68 -11.64
C CYS A 108 -10.93 5.18 -11.88
N SER A 109 -10.09 4.77 -12.84
CA SER A 109 -9.91 3.36 -13.17
C SER A 109 -9.34 2.60 -11.97
N PRO A 110 -9.98 1.51 -11.51
CA PRO A 110 -9.42 0.64 -10.47
C PRO A 110 -8.06 0.05 -10.87
N ARG A 111 -7.71 0.13 -12.17
CA ARG A 111 -6.38 -0.18 -12.70
C ARG A 111 -5.26 0.58 -12.02
N VAL A 112 -5.49 1.77 -11.47
CA VAL A 112 -4.46 2.50 -10.72
C VAL A 112 -3.98 1.72 -9.48
N ILE A 113 -4.88 0.98 -8.82
CA ILE A 113 -4.53 0.12 -7.68
C ILE A 113 -3.75 -1.09 -8.17
N THR A 114 -4.23 -1.76 -9.23
CA THR A 114 -3.59 -2.98 -9.75
C THR A 114 -2.24 -2.70 -10.41
N ASP A 115 -2.07 -1.57 -11.10
CA ASP A 115 -0.80 -1.09 -11.66
C ASP A 115 0.23 -0.78 -10.55
N TYR A 116 -0.22 -0.13 -9.47
CA TYR A 116 0.64 0.11 -8.31
C TYR A 116 1.03 -1.21 -7.62
N LEU A 117 0.12 -2.19 -7.56
CA LEU A 117 0.43 -3.52 -7.04
C LEU A 117 1.37 -4.32 -7.98
N SER A 118 1.21 -4.24 -9.29
CA SER A 118 1.99 -5.04 -10.24
C SER A 118 3.39 -4.49 -10.48
N ILE A 119 3.61 -3.18 -10.34
CA ILE A 119 4.89 -2.54 -10.64
C ILE A 119 5.64 -2.21 -9.36
N GLU A 120 4.96 -1.55 -8.42
CA GLU A 120 5.63 -1.05 -7.21
C GLU A 120 5.74 -2.13 -6.12
N CYS A 121 4.87 -3.15 -6.14
CA CYS A 121 4.89 -4.25 -5.16
C CYS A 121 5.56 -5.55 -5.66
N THR A 122 5.88 -5.67 -6.95
CA THR A 122 6.62 -6.85 -7.51
C THR A 122 8.13 -6.77 -7.25
N ALA A 123 8.65 -5.56 -7.01
CA ALA A 123 10.00 -5.36 -6.46
C ALA A 123 10.19 -6.01 -5.06
N VAL A 124 9.08 -6.33 -4.38
CA VAL A 124 9.06 -7.14 -3.16
C VAL A 124 8.95 -8.61 -3.58
N GLY A 125 10.09 -9.24 -3.86
CA GLY A 125 10.20 -10.58 -4.46
C GLY A 125 9.43 -11.68 -3.72
N TYR A 126 8.16 -11.82 -4.09
CA TYR A 126 7.30 -12.98 -3.90
C TYR A 126 6.80 -13.41 -5.27
#